data_AF-D7MWZ0-F1
#
_entry.id   AF-D7MWZ0-F1
#
_cell.length_a   1.000
_cell.length_b   1.000
_cell.length_c   1.000
_cell.angle_alpha   90.00
_cell.angle_beta   90.00
_cell.angle_gamma   90.00
#
_symmetry.space_group_name_H-M   'P 1'
#
loop_
_entity.id
_entity.type
_entity.pdbx_description
1 polymer ?
#
loop_
_entity_poly.entity_id
_entity_poly.type
_entity_poly.pdbx_seq_one_letter_code
_entity_poly.pdbx_strand_id
1 'polypeptide(L)' 'MENPNFDTLPEHLQMEILSRLPMISLVTCAWLCVSKKLASLIRSQEFKALYLSRWTDLDEDTFDLVYQKKICWLHD' A
#
# COMPACT_ATOMS: atom_id res chain seq x y z
N MET A 1 13.98 -24.23 -5.88
CA MET A 1 14.13 -23.03 -5.05
C MET A 1 12.73 -22.48 -4.89
N GLU A 2 12.09 -22.70 -3.73
CA GLU A 2 10.77 -22.14 -3.47
C GLU A 2 10.93 -20.62 -3.40
N ASN A 3 10.25 -19.90 -4.30
CA ASN A 3 10.15 -18.45 -4.18
C ASN A 3 9.31 -18.16 -2.94
N PRO A 4 9.84 -17.47 -1.91
CA PRO A 4 9.02 -17.07 -0.78
C PRO A 4 7.94 -16.14 -1.32
N ASN A 5 6.70 -16.60 -1.27
CA ASN A 5 5.55 -15.83 -1.74
C ASN A 5 5.32 -14.67 -0.75
N PHE A 6 5.15 -13.47 -1.28
CA PHE A 6 4.85 -12.30 -0.46
C PHE A 6 3.62 -12.53 0.43
N ASP A 7 2.60 -13.24 -0.07
CA ASP A 7 1.36 -13.51 0.67
C ASP A 7 1.56 -14.39 1.92
N THR A 8 2.64 -15.18 1.99
CA THR A 8 2.96 -16.04 3.14
C THR A 8 3.77 -15.34 4.22
N LEU A 9 4.24 -14.11 3.96
CA LEU A 9 4.92 -13.31 4.97
C LEU A 9 3.94 -12.86 6.07
N PRO A 10 4.40 -12.72 7.32
CA PRO A 10 3.69 -12.01 8.37
C PRO A 10 3.27 -10.60 7.95
N GLU A 11 2.08 -10.16 8.37
CA GLU A 11 1.52 -8.87 7.97
C GLU A 11 2.43 -7.68 8.30
N HIS A 12 3.10 -7.69 9.47
CA HIS A 12 4.04 -6.64 9.83
C HIS A 12 5.23 -6.53 8.85
N LEU A 13 5.72 -7.66 8.30
CA LEU A 13 6.78 -7.66 7.29
C LEU A 13 6.25 -7.20 5.93
N GLN A 14 5.02 -7.59 5.59
CA GLN A 14 4.33 -7.09 4.39
C GLN A 14 4.20 -5.56 4.46
N MET A 15 3.75 -5.02 5.59
CA MET A 15 3.62 -3.57 5.82
C MET A 15 4.98 -2.87 5.75
N GLU A 16 6.02 -3.42 6.37
CA GLU A 16 7.38 -2.87 6.30
C GLU A 16 7.90 -2.79 4.86
N ILE A 17 7.70 -3.83 4.06
CA ILE A 17 8.10 -3.87 2.64
C ILE A 17 7.33 -2.82 1.84
N LEU A 18 6.01 -2.81 1.98
CA LEU A 18 5.12 -1.87 1.29
C LEU A 18 5.41 -0.42 1.70
N SER A 19 5.75 -0.17 2.97
CA SER A 19 6.02 1.18 3.47
C SER A 19 7.22 1.86 2.80
N ARG A 20 8.13 1.06 2.24
CA ARG A 20 9.33 1.51 1.53
C ARG A 20 9.06 1.83 0.06
N LEU A 21 7.92 1.43 -0.47
CA LEU A 21 7.55 1.70 -1.86
C LEU A 21 7.00 3.12 -1.99
N PRO A 22 7.25 3.80 -3.12
CA PRO A 22 6.60 5.07 -3.39
C PRO A 22 5.09 4.87 -3.57
N MET A 23 4.32 5.89 -3.24
CA MET A 23 2.85 5.85 -3.23
C MET A 23 2.25 5.39 -4.56
N ILE A 24 2.88 5.74 -5.68
CA ILE A 24 2.46 5.30 -7.02
C ILE A 24 2.50 3.78 -7.13
N SER A 25 3.58 3.16 -6.67
CA SER A 25 3.73 1.71 -6.68
C SER A 25 2.75 1.02 -5.74
N LEU A 26 2.43 1.63 -4.59
CA LEU A 26 1.42 1.09 -3.67
C LEU A 26 0.03 1.04 -4.28
N VAL A 27 -0.39 2.12 -4.95
CA VAL A 27 -1.68 2.12 -5.65
C VAL A 27 -1.69 1.07 -6.74
N THR A 28 -0.60 0.90 -7.48
CA THR A 28 -0.49 -0.15 -8.51
C THR A 28 -0.57 -1.55 -7.90
N CYS A 29 0.11 -1.81 -6.76
CA CYS A 29 0.02 -3.09 -6.05
C CYS A 29 -1.40 -3.37 -5.50
N ALA A 30 -2.08 -2.34 -5.01
CA ALA A 30 -3.46 -2.46 -4.52
C ALA A 30 -4.47 -2.64 -5.67
N TRP A 31 -4.25 -1.95 -6.80
CA TRP A 31 -5.18 -1.90 -7.93
C TRP A 31 -5.05 -3.08 -8.89
N LEU A 32 -3.85 -3.62 -9.11
CA LEU A 32 -3.63 -4.78 -9.98
C LEU A 32 -4.30 -6.08 -9.47
N CYS A 33 -5.16 -6.01 -8.44
CA CYS A 33 -5.90 -7.13 -7.88
C CYS A 33 -4.99 -8.31 -7.49
N VAL A 34 -3.72 -8.03 -7.15
CA VAL A 34 -2.74 -9.08 -6.83
C VAL A 34 -3.18 -9.82 -5.55
N SER A 35 -3.83 -9.13 -4.61
CA SER A 35 -4.41 -9.75 -3.42
C SER A 35 -5.41 -8.80 -2.72
N LYS A 36 -6.64 -9.25 -2.44
CA LYS A 36 -7.60 -8.49 -1.60
C LYS A 36 -7.02 -8.16 -0.23
N LYS A 37 -6.10 -9.01 0.25
CA LYS A 37 -5.36 -8.83 1.49
C LYS A 37 -4.49 -7.57 1.43
N LEU A 38 -3.76 -7.36 0.34
CA LEU A 38 -2.91 -6.17 0.14
C LEU A 38 -3.72 -4.87 0.15
N ALA A 39 -4.86 -4.84 -0.55
CA ALA A 39 -5.73 -3.67 -0.56
C ALA A 39 -6.29 -3.36 0.84
N SER A 40 -6.67 -4.38 1.61
CA SER A 40 -7.10 -4.22 3.00
C SER A 40 -5.96 -3.73 3.90
N LEU A 41 -4.75 -4.26 3.70
CA LEU A 41 -3.56 -3.91 4.47
C LEU A 41 -3.15 -2.45 4.24
N ILE A 42 -3.14 -1.99 2.99
CA ILE A 42 -2.79 -0.61 2.62
C ILE A 42 -3.84 0.39 3.14
N ARG A 43 -5.11 -0.02 3.23
CA ARG A 43 -6.20 0.80 3.80
C ARG A 43 -6.23 0.80 5.32
N SER A 44 -5.44 -0.04 5.99
CA SER A 44 -5.41 -0.10 7.45
C SER A 44 -4.78 1.16 8.06
N GLN A 45 -5.28 1.56 9.22
CA GLN A 45 -4.75 2.73 9.93
C GLN A 45 -3.31 2.51 10.40
N GLU A 46 -2.95 1.27 10.77
CA GLU A 46 -1.58 0.90 11.14
C GLU A 46 -0.60 1.11 9.97
N PHE A 47 -0.97 0.66 8.77
CA PHE A 47 -0.14 0.87 7.59
C PHE A 47 0.01 2.36 7.25
N LYS A 48 -1.09 3.12 7.30
CA LYS A 48 -1.04 4.58 7.06
C LYS A 48 -0.12 5.27 8.06
N ALA A 49 -0.26 4.99 9.35
CA ALA A 49 0.61 5.57 10.38
C ALA A 49 2.08 5.23 10.14
N LEU A 50 2.39 3.97 9.82
CA LEU A 50 3.74 3.52 9.46
C LEU A 50 4.26 4.26 8.22
N TYR A 51 3.45 4.35 7.17
CA TYR A 51 3.80 5.00 5.91
C TYR A 51 4.06 6.50 6.10
N LEU A 52 3.15 7.22 6.74
CA LEU A 52 3.27 8.66 7.00
C LEU A 52 4.43 8.97 7.94
N SER A 53 4.70 8.11 8.94
CA SER A 53 5.89 8.28 9.80
C SER A 53 7.21 8.18 9.04
N ARG A 54 7.24 7.41 7.95
CA ARG A 54 8.41 7.19 7.10
C ARG A 54 8.55 8.26 6.02
N TRP A 55 7.43 8.79 5.55
CA TRP A 55 7.36 9.83 4.54
C TRP A 55 6.83 11.12 5.16
N THR A 56 7.74 11.90 5.75
CA THR A 56 7.46 13.10 6.56
C THR A 56 6.74 14.25 5.84
N ASP A 57 6.69 14.23 4.51
CA ASP A 57 6.07 15.28 3.69
C ASP A 57 4.63 14.94 3.25
N LEU A 58 4.04 13.89 3.80
CA LEU A 58 2.70 13.44 3.45
C LEU A 58 1.78 13.49 4.66
N ASP A 59 0.66 14.19 4.54
CA ASP A 59 -0.47 14.10 5.45
C ASP A 59 -1.44 12.97 5.04
N GLU A 60 -2.24 12.49 6.00
CA GLU A 60 -3.19 11.39 5.78
C GLU A 60 -4.23 11.72 4.70
N ASP A 61 -4.68 12.98 4.65
CA ASP A 61 -5.64 13.47 3.67
C ASP A 61 -5.06 13.40 2.24
N THR A 62 -3.79 13.80 2.07
CA THR A 62 -3.07 13.71 0.78
C THR A 62 -2.87 12.25 0.38
N PHE A 63 -2.54 11.37 1.33
CA PHE A 63 -2.44 9.93 1.06
C PHE A 63 -3.76 9.37 0.54
N ASP A 64 -4.87 9.62 1.22
CA ASP A 64 -6.19 9.15 0.81
C ASP A 64 -6.64 9.78 -0.51
N LEU A 65 -6.38 11.07 -0.72
CA LEU A 65 -6.72 11.76 -1.96
C LEU A 65 -5.97 11.16 -3.15
N VAL A 66 -4.66 10.94 -3.05
CA VAL A 66 -3.85 10.36 -4.13
C VAL A 66 -4.24 8.90 -4.36
N TYR A 67 -4.48 8.15 -3.29
CA TYR A 67 -4.93 6.76 -3.37
C TYR A 67 -6.31 6.64 -4.05
N GLN A 68 -7.30 7.43 -3.65
CA GLN A 68 -8.65 7.44 -4.22
C GLN A 68 -8.67 7.97 -5.66
N LYS A 69 -8.04 9.12 -5.90
CA LYS A 69 -8.03 9.76 -7.22
C LYS A 69 -7.40 8.81 -8.24
N LYS A 70 -6.31 8.13 -7.90
CA LYS A 70 -5.62 7.23 -8.82
C LYS A 70 -6.37 5.92 -9.07
N ILE A 71 -7.15 5.42 -8.11
CA ILE A 71 -8.14 4.35 -8.34
C ILE A 71 -9.18 4.79 -9.39
N CYS A 72 -9.69 6.02 -9.33
CA CYS A 72 -10.65 6.53 -10.31
C CYS A 72 -10.06 6.69 -11.72
N TRP A 73 -8.80 7.12 -11.85
CA TRP A 73 -8.13 7.28 -13.16
C TRP A 73 -7.80 5.96 -13.87
N LEU A 74 -7.79 4.84 -13.15
CA LEU A 74 -7.55 3.52 -13.73
C LEU A 74 -8.82 2.84 -14.24
N HIS A 75 -9.97 3.50 -14.12
CA HIS A 75 -11.28 3.00 -14.53
C HIS A 75 -11.87 3.77 -15.74
N ASP A 76 -11.08 4.67 -16.34
CA ASP A 76 -11.40 5.45 -17.55
C ASP A 76 -10.58 4.94 -18.75
#